data_AF-A0A8J7HVU8-F1
#
_entry.id   AF-A0A8J7HVU8-F1
#
_cell.length_a   1.000
_cell.length_b   1.000
_cell.length_c   1.000
_cell.angle_alpha   90.00
_cell.angle_beta   90.00
_cell.angle_gamma   90.00
#
_symmetry.space_group_name_H-M   'P 1'
#
loop_
_entity.id
_entity.type
_entity.pdbx_description
1 polymer ?
#
loop_
_entity_poly.entity_id
_entity_poly.type
_entity_poly.pdbx_seq_one_letter_code
_entity_poly.pdbx_strand_id
1 'polypeptide(L)'
;MPDLNTALKIYTQRFGIEAMFKDCKTGGYNLESSQANPDRLVRLIFLIALAMTSAWLHGQRTKFQKQESYICRSQEKNRNEKRHGNFWIGLYGQNWIS
;
A
#
# COMPACT_ATOMS: atom_id res chain seq x y z
N MET A 1 -27.40 2.72 14.11
CA MET A 1 -26.51 3.69 13.44
C MET A 1 -25.13 3.55 14.07
N PRO A 2 -24.04 3.41 13.29
CA PRO A 2 -22.70 3.32 13.88
C PRO A 2 -22.38 4.60 14.67
N ASP A 3 -21.68 4.45 15.79
CA ASP A 3 -21.20 5.57 16.61
C ASP A 3 -20.25 6.47 15.79
N LEU A 4 -20.19 7.76 16.12
CA LEU A 4 -19.40 8.77 15.39
C LEU A 4 -17.92 8.35 15.27
N ASN A 5 -17.35 7.78 16.34
CA ASN A 5 -15.96 7.33 16.33
C ASN A 5 -15.74 6.15 15.38
N THR A 6 -16.69 5.23 15.31
CA THR A 6 -16.66 4.13 14.35
C THR A 6 -16.75 4.63 12.91
N ALA A 7 -17.61 5.60 12.63
CA ALA A 7 -17.74 6.18 11.30
C ALA A 7 -16.43 6.86 10.85
N LEU A 8 -15.80 7.64 11.73
CA LEU A 8 -14.51 8.29 11.46
C LEU A 8 -13.38 7.25 11.25
N LYS A 9 -13.37 6.18 12.04
CA LYS A 9 -12.37 5.11 11.89
C LYS A 9 -12.53 4.35 10.57
N ILE A 10 -13.76 4.05 10.15
CA ILE A 10 -14.02 3.40 8.86
C ILE A 10 -13.63 4.34 7.70
N TYR A 11 -13.96 5.63 7.82
CA TYR A 11 -13.62 6.62 6.80
C TYR A 11 -12.10 6.78 6.63
N THR A 12 -11.35 6.83 7.72
CA THR A 12 -9.87 6.92 7.65
C THR A 12 -9.23 5.67 7.05
N GLN A 13 -9.81 4.48 7.24
CA GLN A 13 -9.32 3.24 6.61
C GLN A 13 -9.49 3.21 5.09
N ARG A 14 -10.45 3.97 4.53
CA ARG A 14 -10.73 4.04 3.09
C ARG A 14 -9.51 4.50 2.27
N PHE A 15 -8.76 5.47 2.79
CA PHE A 15 -7.55 5.99 2.14
C PHE A 15 -6.44 4.94 1.97
N GLY A 16 -6.47 3.85 2.76
CA GLY A 16 -5.53 2.75 2.62
C GLY A 16 -5.67 2.00 1.29
N ILE A 17 -6.88 1.94 0.72
CA ILE A 17 -7.15 1.25 -0.56
C ILE A 17 -6.87 2.19 -1.75
N GLU A 18 -6.97 3.52 -1.56
CA GLU A 18 -6.68 4.48 -2.62
C GLU A 18 -5.23 4.41 -3.12
N ALA A 19 -4.27 4.12 -2.24
CA ALA A 19 -2.89 3.88 -2.63
C ALA A 19 -2.78 2.68 -3.60
N MET A 20 -3.46 1.58 -3.30
CA MET A 20 -3.50 0.40 -4.18
C MET A 20 -4.13 0.74 -5.54
N PHE A 21 -5.25 1.50 -5.55
CA PHE A 21 -5.88 1.91 -6.81
C PHE A 21 -4.99 2.84 -7.63
N LYS A 22 -4.23 3.74 -6.99
CA LYS A 22 -3.29 4.60 -7.68
C LYS A 22 -2.16 3.80 -8.34
N ASP A 23 -1.65 2.78 -7.67
CA ASP A 23 -0.61 1.90 -8.20
C ASP A 23 -1.12 1.03 -9.37
N CYS A 24 -2.39 0.62 -9.37
CA CYS A 24 -2.99 -0.12 -10.49
C CYS A 24 -3.21 0.76 -11.74
N LYS A 25 -3.32 2.08 -11.60
CA LYS A 25 -3.54 3.02 -12.71
C LYS A 25 -2.23 3.53 -13.28
N THR A 26 -2.24 4.71 -13.90
CA THR A 26 -1.07 5.42 -14.43
C THR A 26 0.00 5.74 -13.39
N GLY A 27 -0.32 5.69 -12.09
CA GLY A 27 0.63 5.94 -11.01
C GLY A 27 1.60 4.79 -10.72
N GLY A 28 1.38 3.59 -11.26
CA GLY A 28 2.23 2.42 -11.07
C GLY A 28 2.27 1.50 -12.28
N TYR A 29 1.53 0.40 -12.24
CA TYR A 29 1.51 -0.67 -13.25
C TYR A 29 0.85 -0.28 -14.58
N ASN A 30 0.25 0.91 -14.66
CA ASN A 30 -0.32 1.50 -15.86
C ASN A 30 -1.32 0.56 -16.58
N LEU A 31 -2.19 -0.09 -15.80
CA LEU A 31 -3.15 -1.07 -16.33
C LEU A 31 -4.15 -0.44 -17.30
N GLU A 32 -4.42 0.86 -17.17
CA GLU A 32 -5.34 1.61 -18.04
C GLU A 32 -4.81 1.76 -19.48
N SER A 33 -3.49 1.85 -19.68
CA SER A 33 -2.89 1.89 -21.02
C SER A 33 -2.43 0.52 -21.51
N SER A 34 -2.50 -0.50 -20.65
CA SER A 34 -2.16 -1.87 -21.01
C SER A 34 -3.26 -2.41 -21.92
N GLN A 35 -2.98 -2.51 -23.22
CA GLN A 35 -3.85 -3.15 -24.22
C GLN A 35 -3.88 -4.70 -24.06
N ALA A 36 -3.86 -5.20 -22.83
CA ALA A 36 -3.88 -6.61 -22.53
C ALA A 36 -5.26 -7.21 -22.80
N ASN A 37 -5.29 -8.41 -23.38
CA ASN A 37 -6.50 -9.23 -23.50
C ASN A 37 -7.14 -9.41 -22.10
N PRO A 38 -8.47 -9.36 -21.96
CA PRO A 38 -9.19 -9.55 -20.69
C PRO A 38 -8.71 -10.74 -19.86
N ASP A 39 -8.41 -11.90 -20.47
CA ASP A 39 -7.91 -13.07 -19.74
C ASP A 39 -6.53 -12.83 -19.13
N ARG A 40 -5.66 -12.11 -19.85
CA ARG A 40 -4.34 -11.71 -19.34
C ARG A 40 -4.46 -10.66 -18.25
N LEU A 41 -5.39 -9.71 -18.40
CA LEU A 41 -5.63 -8.67 -17.41
C LEU A 41 -6.08 -9.28 -16.08
N VAL A 42 -7.00 -10.25 -16.10
CA VAL A 42 -7.46 -10.95 -14.90
C VAL A 42 -6.29 -11.65 -14.20
N ARG A 43 -5.48 -12.41 -14.94
CA ARG A 43 -4.29 -13.08 -14.37
C ARG A 43 -3.28 -12.09 -13.78
N LEU A 44 -3.09 -10.94 -14.44
CA LEU A 44 -2.19 -9.89 -13.98
C LEU A 44 -2.71 -9.24 -12.68
N ILE A 45 -4.01 -8.95 -12.60
CA ILE A 45 -4.65 -8.43 -11.38
C ILE A 45 -4.50 -9.43 -10.23
N PHE A 46 -4.69 -10.73 -10.47
CA PHE A 46 -4.46 -11.76 -9.45
C PHE A 46 -3.00 -11.79 -8.97
N LEU A 47 -2.03 -11.73 -9.88
CA LEU A 47 -0.61 -11.64 -9.54
C LEU A 47 -0.29 -10.40 -8.69
N ILE A 48 -0.82 -9.23 -9.10
CA ILE A 48 -0.66 -7.98 -8.35
C ILE A 48 -1.28 -8.12 -6.95
N ALA A 49 -2.47 -8.73 -6.82
CA ALA A 49 -3.11 -8.96 -5.53
C ALA A 49 -2.27 -9.85 -4.61
N LEU A 50 -1.66 -10.92 -5.13
CA LEU A 50 -0.77 -11.78 -4.35
C LEU A 50 0.50 -11.04 -3.91
N ALA A 51 1.14 -10.30 -4.82
CA ALA A 51 2.33 -9.51 -4.52
C ALA A 51 2.04 -8.39 -3.50
N MET A 52 0.89 -7.74 -3.61
CA MET A 52 0.40 -6.74 -2.65
C MET A 52 0.20 -7.35 -1.28
N THR A 53 -0.38 -8.55 -1.21
CA THR A 53 -0.60 -9.27 0.04
C THR A 53 0.74 -9.66 0.70
N SER A 54 1.70 -10.16 -0.07
CA SER A 54 3.03 -10.52 0.47
C SER A 54 3.79 -9.29 0.97
N ALA A 55 3.78 -8.19 0.22
CA ALA A 55 4.40 -6.93 0.64
C ALA A 55 3.73 -6.35 1.89
N TRP A 56 2.40 -6.41 1.99
CA TRP A 56 1.68 -6.02 3.21
C TRP A 56 2.12 -6.84 4.43
N LEU A 57 2.21 -8.17 4.30
CA LEU A 57 2.67 -9.04 5.39
C LEU A 57 4.11 -8.73 5.81
N HIS A 58 4.99 -8.43 4.85
CA HIS A 58 6.35 -7.98 5.14
C HIS A 58 6.38 -6.63 5.86
N GLY A 59 5.63 -5.63 5.37
CA GLY A 59 5.50 -4.33 6.03
C GLY A 59 4.96 -4.44 7.46
N GLN A 60 4.01 -5.34 7.72
CA GLN A 60 3.54 -5.64 9.08
C GLN A 60 4.66 -6.18 9.97
N ARG A 61 5.44 -7.16 9.49
CA ARG A 61 6.59 -7.71 10.23
C ARG A 61 7.62 -6.63 10.56
N THR A 62 7.98 -5.80 9.58
CA THR A 62 8.89 -4.67 9.75
C THR A 62 8.40 -3.67 10.80
N LYS A 63 7.08 -3.40 10.82
CA LYS A 63 6.45 -2.55 11.83
C LYS A 63 6.50 -3.18 13.22
N PHE A 64 6.23 -4.49 13.34
CA PHE A 64 6.37 -5.23 14.60
C PHE A 64 7.81 -5.20 15.14
N GLN A 65 8.80 -5.26 14.25
CA GLN A 65 10.22 -5.18 14.59
C GLN A 65 10.70 -3.74 14.90
N LYS A 66 9.81 -2.74 14.85
CA LYS A 66 10.12 -1.30 15.05
C LYS A 66 11.20 -0.74 14.11
N GLN A 67 11.45 -1.40 12.98
CA GLN A 67 12.40 -0.95 11.96
C GLN A 67 11.81 0.09 11.01
N GLU A 68 10.52 0.44 11.16
CA GLU A 68 9.82 1.38 10.30
C GLU A 68 10.50 2.76 10.23
N SER A 69 11.11 3.23 11.33
CA SER A 69 11.82 4.52 11.39
C SER A 69 13.17 4.52 10.67
N TYR A 70 13.78 3.34 10.49
CA TYR A 70 15.04 3.17 9.77
C TYR A 70 14.83 3.12 8.26
N ILE A 71 13.71 2.53 7.84
CA ILE A 71 13.37 2.31 6.42
C ILE A 71 12.59 3.50 5.85
N CYS A 72 11.79 4.17 6.68
CA CYS A 72 10.94 5.27 6.27
C CYS A 72 11.00 6.40 7.29
N ARG A 73 11.06 7.65 6.82
CA ARG A 73 10.92 8.79 7.73
C ARG A 73 9.50 8.80 8.29
N SER A 74 9.38 8.63 9.60
CA SER A 74 8.09 8.50 10.30
C SER A 74 7.24 9.77 10.25
N GLN A 75 7.86 10.95 10.15
CA GLN A 75 7.18 12.24 9.95
C GLN A 75 8.12 13.29 9.34
N GLU A 76 7.63 14.09 8.39
CA GLU A 76 8.28 15.32 7.92
C GLU A 76 7.69 16.52 8.68
N LYS A 77 8.48 17.59 8.86
CA LYS A 77 8.19 18.72 9.76
C LYS A 77 6.88 19.51 9.48
N ASN A 78 6.17 19.20 8.39
CA ASN A 78 4.93 19.86 7.95
C ASN A 78 3.81 18.89 7.52
N ARG A 79 3.89 17.60 7.86
CA ARG A 79 2.86 16.62 7.49
C ARG A 79 2.36 15.82 8.69
N ASN A 80 1.03 15.81 8.87
CA ASN A 80 0.34 14.97 9.85
C ASN A 80 0.07 13.55 9.36
N GLU A 81 0.09 13.31 8.04
CA GLU A 81 -0.21 12.01 7.46
C GLU A 81 1.04 11.26 7.00
N LYS A 82 1.05 9.93 7.16
CA LYS A 82 2.13 9.06 6.70
C LYS A 82 2.20 9.08 5.17
N ARG A 83 3.38 9.39 4.61
CA ARG A 83 3.59 9.46 3.15
C ARG A 83 3.56 8.09 2.46
N HIS A 84 3.87 7.03 3.21
CA HIS A 84 4.04 5.68 2.69
C HIS A 84 3.19 4.70 3.52
N GLY A 85 2.29 3.97 2.86
CA GLY A 85 1.52 2.89 3.48
C GLY A 85 2.38 1.64 3.71
N ASN A 86 1.93 0.71 4.55
CA ASN A 86 2.70 -0.50 4.89
C ASN A 86 3.10 -1.33 3.66
N PHE A 87 2.31 -1.27 2.59
CA PHE A 87 2.64 -1.89 1.30
C PHE A 87 3.94 -1.32 0.71
N TRP A 88 4.08 0.00 0.65
CA TRP A 88 5.28 0.67 0.16
C TRP A 88 6.50 0.35 1.03
N ILE A 89 6.31 0.35 2.36
CA ILE A 89 7.35 -0.02 3.33
C ILE A 89 7.79 -1.47 3.12
N GLY A 90 6.86 -2.39 2.86
CA GLY A 90 7.19 -3.80 2.58
C GLY A 90 7.93 -4.00 1.26
N LEU A 91 7.57 -3.26 0.21
CA LEU A 91 8.21 -3.30 -1.10
C LEU A 91 9.63 -2.73 -1.09
N TYR A 92 9.79 -1.53 -0.53
CA TYR A 92 11.08 -0.84 -0.52
C TYR A 92 11.95 -1.25 0.66
N GLY A 93 11.37 -1.66 1.79
CA GLY A 93 12.13 -2.01 2.99
C GLY A 93 13.04 -3.21 2.85
N GLN A 94 12.70 -4.18 1.99
CA GLN A 94 13.61 -5.28 1.66
C GLN A 94 14.93 -4.77 1.06
N ASN A 95 14.89 -3.72 0.23
CA ASN A 95 16.10 -3.18 -0.40
C ASN A 95 17.04 -2.43 0.58
N TRP A 96 16.56 -2.08 1.78
CA TRP A 96 17.35 -1.38 2.80
C TRP A 96 17.86 -2.30 3.90
N ILE A 97 17.29 -3.50 4.05
CA ILE A 97 17.67 -4.49 5.08
C ILE A 97 18.68 -5.52 4.52
N SER A 98 18.85 -5.65 3.19
CA SER A 98 19.76 -6.62 2.58
C SER A 98 21.23 -6.33 2.83
#